data_AF-A0ABC8XER0-F1
#
_entry.id   AF-A0ABC8XER0-F1
#
_cell.length_a   1.000
_cell.length_b   1.000
_cell.length_c   1.000
_cell.angle_alpha   90.00
_cell.angle_beta   90.00
_cell.angle_gamma   90.00
#
_symmetry.space_group_name_H-M   'P 1'
#
loop_
_entity.id
_entity.type
_entity.pdbx_description
1 polymer ?
#
loop_
_entity_poly.entity_id
_entity_poly.type
_entity_poly.pdbx_seq_one_letter_code
_entity_poly.pdbx_strand_id
1 'polypeptide(L)'
;MATEGTTTATVVLRCFDGAEVSVPAALARRRSGLVAAAAGERVVDVPGNVHGPVVAQAAAYWEGRAAAAASKEAVAAFDAAFLAGLGHDALVDLIHAAHHLGDAALFDLFRPRSA
;
A
#
# COMPACT_ATOMS: atom_id res chain seq x y z
N MET A 1 31.22 7.15 -19.16
CA MET A 1 30.35 7.38 -17.98
C MET A 1 29.18 6.44 -18.08
N ALA A 2 29.22 5.33 -17.35
CA ALA A 2 28.09 4.41 -17.26
C ALA A 2 27.04 5.05 -16.34
N THR A 3 25.82 5.25 -16.85
CA THR A 3 24.66 5.50 -16.01
C THR A 3 24.35 4.19 -15.30
N GLU A 4 24.78 4.05 -14.05
CA GLU A 4 24.30 2.98 -13.18
C GLU A 4 22.78 3.09 -13.11
N GLY A 5 22.09 2.14 -13.74
CA GLY A 5 20.66 1.99 -13.56
C GLY A 5 20.45 1.70 -12.07
N THR A 6 19.91 2.67 -11.35
CA THR A 6 19.47 2.48 -9.97
C THR A 6 18.45 1.34 -9.98
N THR A 7 18.88 0.12 -9.67
CA THR A 7 17.98 -0.99 -9.44
C THR A 7 17.15 -0.60 -8.23
N THR A 8 15.92 -0.11 -8.46
CA THR A 8 15.01 0.25 -7.38
C THR A 8 14.80 -1.00 -6.55
N ALA A 9 15.39 -1.03 -5.35
CA ALA A 9 15.29 -2.18 -4.46
C ALA A 9 13.81 -2.50 -4.22
N THR A 10 13.45 -3.77 -4.32
CA THR A 10 12.08 -4.27 -4.11
C THR A 10 11.98 -5.00 -2.78
N VAL A 11 10.79 -4.99 -2.19
CA VAL A 11 10.38 -5.85 -1.08
C VAL A 11 9.20 -6.68 -1.55
N VAL A 12 9.15 -7.94 -1.13
CA VAL A 12 8.07 -8.88 -1.42
C VAL A 12 7.20 -9.01 -0.18
N LEU A 13 5.91 -8.73 -0.32
CA LEU A 13 4.90 -9.00 0.70
C LEU A 13 4.32 -10.40 0.44
N ARG A 14 4.60 -11.35 1.33
CA ARG A 14 4.07 -12.71 1.24
C ARG A 14 2.76 -12.78 2.00
N CYS A 15 1.70 -13.15 1.29
CA CYS A 15 0.33 -13.09 1.75
C CYS A 15 -0.13 -14.46 2.28
N PHE A 16 -1.27 -14.49 2.96
CA PHE A 16 -1.79 -15.70 3.59
C PHE A 16 -2.09 -16.83 2.61
N ASP A 17 -2.56 -16.50 1.42
CA ASP A 17 -2.88 -17.43 0.33
C ASP A 17 -1.64 -17.87 -0.46
N GLY A 18 -0.43 -17.52 0.00
CA GLY A 18 0.82 -17.81 -0.68
C GLY A 18 1.14 -16.86 -1.83
N ALA A 19 0.31 -15.85 -2.10
CA ALA A 19 0.62 -14.85 -3.11
C ALA A 19 1.78 -13.94 -2.66
N GLU A 20 2.60 -13.53 -3.62
CA GLU A 20 3.74 -12.63 -3.41
C GLU A 20 3.52 -11.32 -4.17
N VAL A 21 3.51 -10.20 -3.45
CA VAL A 21 3.33 -8.86 -4.03
C VAL A 21 4.65 -8.09 -3.93
N SER A 22 5.27 -7.82 -5.08
CA SER A 22 6.51 -7.05 -5.16
C SER A 22 6.21 -5.55 -5.20
N VAL A 23 6.85 -4.77 -4.32
CA VAL A 23 6.66 -3.32 -4.21
C VAL A 23 8.03 -2.63 -4.13
N PRO A 24 8.21 -1.43 -4.70
CA PRO A 24 9.41 -0.64 -4.46
C PRO A 24 9.65 -0.43 -2.96
N ALA A 25 10.81 -0.86 -2.45
CA ALA A 25 11.10 -0.90 -1.01
C ALA A 25 11.01 0.49 -0.37
N ALA A 26 11.41 1.54 -1.09
CA ALA A 26 11.29 2.92 -0.61
C ALA A 26 9.83 3.37 -0.44
N LEU A 27 8.93 2.92 -1.34
CA LEU A 27 7.50 3.20 -1.25
C LEU A 27 6.88 2.41 -0.10
N ALA A 28 7.13 1.09 -0.06
CA ALA A 28 6.60 0.20 0.95
C ALA A 28 7.01 0.62 2.38
N ARG A 29 8.28 0.99 2.62
CA ARG A 29 8.73 1.49 3.93
C ARG A 29 8.08 2.80 4.35
N ARG A 30 7.75 3.68 3.40
CA ARG A 30 7.05 4.95 3.71
C ARG A 30 5.58 4.74 4.05
N ARG A 31 4.97 3.69 3.49
CA ARG A 31 3.52 3.44 3.59
C ARG A 31 3.16 2.43 4.68
N SER A 32 4.00 1.42 4.88
CA SER A 32 3.73 0.28 5.75
C SER A 32 4.66 0.28 6.95
N GLY A 33 4.07 0.43 8.15
CA GLY A 33 4.78 0.26 9.42
C GLY A 33 5.37 -1.16 9.57
N LEU A 34 4.69 -2.17 9.02
CA LEU A 34 5.19 -3.55 8.96
C LEU A 34 6.53 -3.63 8.21
N VAL A 35 6.58 -3.08 6.98
CA VAL A 35 7.81 -3.09 6.18
C VAL A 35 8.89 -2.20 6.77
N ALA A 36 8.52 -1.07 7.38
CA ALA A 36 9.47 -0.20 8.07
C ALA A 36 10.14 -0.92 9.26
N ALA A 37 9.39 -1.76 9.98
CA ALA A 37 9.89 -2.53 11.13
C ALA A 37 10.77 -3.72 10.73
N ALA A 38 10.60 -4.28 9.53
CA ALA A 38 11.32 -5.47 9.05
C ALA A 38 12.82 -5.23 8.72
N ALA A 39 13.43 -4.14 9.19
CA ALA A 39 14.87 -3.86 9.19
C ALA A 39 15.67 -4.10 7.88
N GLY A 40 15.01 -4.15 6.71
CA GLY A 40 15.65 -4.42 5.42
C GLY A 40 15.55 -5.85 4.91
N GLU A 41 14.70 -6.67 5.51
CA GLU A 41 14.24 -7.92 4.91
C GLU A 41 13.67 -7.68 3.51
N ARG A 42 14.00 -8.58 2.59
CA ARG A 42 13.52 -8.55 1.20
C ARG A 42 12.14 -9.19 1.05
N VAL A 43 11.77 -10.06 1.97
CA VAL A 43 10.48 -10.74 2.01
C VAL A 43 9.89 -10.49 3.38
N VAL A 44 8.67 -9.99 3.44
CA VAL A 44 7.96 -9.65 4.68
C VAL A 44 6.62 -10.36 4.66
N ASP A 45 6.37 -11.15 5.70
CA ASP A 45 5.10 -11.85 5.88
C ASP A 45 4.00 -10.88 6.32
N VAL A 46 2.88 -10.86 5.58
CA VAL A 46 1.71 -10.06 5.94
C VAL A 46 0.88 -10.82 6.97
N PRO A 47 0.76 -10.34 8.21
CA PRO A 47 -0.01 -11.01 9.24
C PRO A 47 -1.52 -10.83 9.00
N GLY A 48 -2.35 -11.57 9.75
CA GLY A 48 -3.79 -11.32 9.82
C GLY A 48 -4.62 -11.94 8.71
N ASN A 49 -4.13 -13.01 8.06
CA ASN A 49 -4.85 -13.71 7.01
C ASN A 49 -5.25 -12.82 5.82
N VAL A 50 -4.41 -11.82 5.48
CA VAL A 50 -4.70 -10.91 4.37
C VAL A 50 -4.39 -11.60 3.04
N HIS A 51 -5.37 -11.58 2.14
CA HIS A 51 -5.30 -12.20 0.82
C HIS A 51 -4.46 -11.36 -0.17
N GLY A 52 -3.76 -12.04 -1.06
CA GLY A 52 -2.88 -11.45 -2.08
C GLY A 52 -3.52 -10.34 -2.90
N PRO A 53 -4.74 -10.53 -3.45
CA PRO A 53 -5.43 -9.49 -4.21
C PRO A 53 -5.64 -8.18 -3.42
N VAL A 54 -5.90 -8.28 -2.11
CA VAL A 54 -6.11 -7.10 -1.26
C VAL A 54 -4.79 -6.37 -1.01
N VAL A 55 -3.69 -7.11 -0.78
CA VAL A 55 -2.35 -6.52 -0.65
C VAL A 55 -1.91 -5.89 -1.97
N ALA A 56 -2.20 -6.52 -3.11
CA ALA A 56 -1.92 -5.97 -4.43
C ALA A 56 -2.70 -4.68 -4.68
N GLN A 57 -3.96 -4.61 -4.25
CA GLN A 57 -4.77 -3.40 -4.35
C GLN A 57 -4.23 -2.26 -3.46
N ALA A 58 -3.78 -2.57 -2.24
CA ALA A 58 -3.11 -1.60 -1.38
C ALA A 58 -1.81 -1.08 -2.01
N ALA A 59 -1.00 -1.96 -2.59
CA ALA A 59 0.21 -1.59 -3.31
C ALA A 59 -0.07 -0.69 -4.52
N ALA A 60 -1.09 -1.04 -5.32
CA ALA A 60 -1.53 -0.21 -6.45
C ALA A 60 -2.01 1.18 -6.00
N TYR A 61 -2.72 1.26 -4.86
CA TYR A 61 -3.09 2.54 -4.25
C TYR A 61 -1.86 3.36 -3.85
N TRP A 62 -0.83 2.74 -3.26
CA TRP A 62 0.41 3.44 -2.91
C TRP A 62 1.10 4.06 -4.12
N GLU A 63 1.19 3.31 -5.22
CA GLU A 63 1.81 3.77 -6.47
C GLU A 63 1.00 4.89 -7.11
N GLY A 64 -0.31 4.70 -7.25
CA GLY A 64 -1.21 5.72 -7.82
C GLY A 64 -1.20 7.01 -7.01
N ARG A 65 -1.20 6.90 -5.67
CA ARG A 65 -1.14 8.07 -4.79
C ARG A 65 0.21 8.78 -4.84
N ALA A 66 1.31 8.03 -4.99
CA ALA A 66 2.63 8.62 -5.20
C ALA A 66 2.71 9.34 -6.55
N ALA A 67 2.08 8.81 -7.60
CA ALA A 67 1.98 9.49 -8.90
C ALA A 67 1.11 10.76 -8.84
N ALA A 68 0.07 10.77 -8.00
CA ALA A 68 -0.78 11.94 -7.78
C ALA A 68 -0.17 13.03 -6.87
N ALA A 69 1.03 12.81 -6.31
CA ALA A 69 1.64 13.68 -5.31
C ALA A 69 2.11 15.06 -5.82
N ALA A 70 1.79 15.44 -7.06
CA ALA A 70 2.11 16.73 -7.65
C ALA A 70 1.42 17.91 -6.94
N SER A 71 0.20 17.70 -6.42
CA SER A 71 -0.52 18.70 -5.63
C SER A 71 -1.45 18.03 -4.61
N LYS A 72 -1.90 18.78 -3.60
CA LYS A 72 -2.85 18.28 -2.60
C LYS A 72 -4.21 17.97 -3.22
N GLU A 73 -4.62 18.77 -4.19
CA GLU A 73 -5.88 18.62 -4.92
C GLU A 73 -5.87 17.36 -5.78
N ALA A 74 -4.75 17.06 -6.45
CA ALA A 74 -4.58 15.84 -7.22
C ALA A 74 -4.64 14.58 -6.33
N VAL A 75 -3.98 14.63 -5.16
CA VAL A 75 -4.08 13.55 -4.16
C VAL A 75 -5.51 13.38 -3.67
N ALA A 76 -6.21 14.47 -3.33
CA ALA A 76 -7.59 14.40 -2.86
C ALA A 76 -8.55 13.85 -3.94
N ALA A 77 -8.36 14.24 -5.20
CA ALA A 77 -9.14 13.71 -6.33
C ALA A 77 -8.87 12.22 -6.57
N PHE A 78 -7.60 11.79 -6.49
CA PHE A 78 -7.23 10.38 -6.57
C PHE A 78 -7.84 9.56 -5.42
N ASP A 79 -7.68 10.03 -4.18
CA ASP A 79 -8.22 9.39 -2.97
C ASP A 79 -9.76 9.25 -3.09
N ALA A 80 -10.46 10.28 -3.59
CA ALA A 80 -11.92 10.22 -3.81
C ALA A 80 -12.33 9.25 -4.92
N ALA A 81 -11.62 9.23 -6.05
CA ALA A 81 -11.89 8.32 -7.15
C ALA A 81 -11.62 6.86 -6.76
N PHE A 82 -10.54 6.62 -6.00
CA PHE A 82 -10.22 5.31 -5.44
C PHE A 82 -11.37 4.80 -4.57
N LEU A 83 -11.83 5.60 -3.60
CA LEU A 83 -12.95 5.24 -2.73
C LEU A 83 -14.26 5.00 -3.49
N ALA A 84 -14.57 5.84 -4.47
CA ALA A 84 -15.79 5.72 -5.28
C ALA A 84 -15.81 4.43 -6.13
N GLY A 85 -14.65 3.85 -6.43
CA GLY A 85 -14.53 2.59 -7.17
C GLY A 85 -14.63 1.34 -6.30
N LEU A 86 -14.71 1.45 -4.96
CA LEU A 86 -14.76 0.31 -4.06
C LEU A 86 -16.19 -0.17 -3.80
N GLY A 87 -16.40 -1.47 -3.91
CA GLY A 87 -17.54 -2.15 -3.29
C GLY A 87 -17.37 -2.26 -1.77
N HIS A 88 -18.46 -2.60 -1.07
CA HIS A 88 -18.44 -2.73 0.39
C HIS A 88 -17.40 -3.76 0.88
N ASP A 89 -17.39 -4.95 0.30
CA ASP A 89 -16.47 -6.02 0.72
C ASP A 89 -15.01 -5.63 0.50
N ALA A 90 -14.69 -5.06 -0.67
CA ALA A 90 -13.35 -4.56 -0.97
C ALA A 90 -12.91 -3.46 0.00
N LEU A 91 -13.84 -2.61 0.45
CA LEU A 91 -13.57 -1.59 1.47
C LEU A 91 -13.26 -2.24 2.82
N VAL A 92 -14.05 -3.22 3.27
CA VAL A 92 -13.79 -3.95 4.53
C VAL A 92 -12.43 -4.65 4.49
N ASP A 93 -12.14 -5.33 3.38
CA ASP A 93 -10.88 -6.04 3.17
C ASP A 93 -9.68 -5.08 3.20
N LEU A 94 -9.80 -3.91 2.56
CA LEU A 94 -8.74 -2.90 2.56
C LEU A 94 -8.52 -2.25 3.94
N ILE A 95 -9.57 -2.05 4.75
CA ILE A 95 -9.41 -1.61 6.14
C ILE A 95 -8.62 -2.65 6.94
N HIS A 96 -8.97 -3.92 6.80
CA HIS A 96 -8.30 -5.04 7.45
C HIS A 96 -6.83 -5.15 7.01
N ALA A 97 -6.56 -5.06 5.71
CA ALA A 97 -5.21 -5.05 5.17
C ALA A 97 -4.40 -3.84 5.65
N ALA A 98 -4.98 -2.64 5.64
CA ALA A 98 -4.30 -1.42 6.08
C ALA A 98 -3.87 -1.51 7.56
N HIS A 99 -4.70 -2.11 8.40
CA HIS A 99 -4.35 -2.39 9.80
C HIS A 99 -3.10 -3.28 9.90
N HIS A 100 -3.10 -4.43 9.21
CA HIS A 100 -2.00 -5.39 9.29
C HIS A 100 -0.71 -4.94 8.57
N LEU A 101 -0.84 -4.10 7.55
CA LEU A 101 0.30 -3.44 6.91
C LEU A 101 0.85 -2.28 7.77
N GLY A 102 0.10 -1.82 8.77
CA GLY A 102 0.43 -0.61 9.52
C GLY A 102 0.44 0.64 8.62
N ASP A 103 -0.44 0.70 7.62
CA ASP A 103 -0.60 1.90 6.77
C ASP A 103 -1.67 2.83 7.37
N ALA A 104 -1.21 3.74 8.24
CA ALA A 104 -2.08 4.72 8.88
C ALA A 104 -2.79 5.64 7.87
N ALA A 105 -2.13 6.00 6.76
CA ALA A 105 -2.70 6.94 5.81
C ALA A 105 -3.77 6.28 4.92
N LEU A 106 -3.65 5.00 4.60
CA LEU A 106 -4.72 4.24 3.97
C LEU A 106 -5.84 3.95 4.97
N PHE A 107 -5.52 3.60 6.21
CA PHE A 107 -6.53 3.35 7.25
C PHE A 107 -7.38 4.61 7.54
N ASP A 108 -6.74 5.77 7.66
CA ASP A 108 -7.41 7.05 7.90
C ASP A 108 -8.29 7.51 6.72
N LEU A 109 -8.04 7.01 5.51
CA LEU A 109 -8.87 7.32 4.33
C LEU A 109 -10.33 6.88 4.52
N PHE A 110 -10.55 5.79 5.25
CA PHE A 110 -11.88 5.20 5.47
C PHE A 110 -12.61 5.79 6.68
N ARG A 111 -11.99 6.71 7.42
CA ARG A 111 -12.63 7.31 8.59
C ARG A 111 -13.73 8.27 8.14
N PRO A 112 -14.89 8.27 8.80
CA PRO A 112 -15.91 9.28 8.56
C PRO A 112 -15.30 10.67 8.75
N ARG A 113 -15.39 11.52 7.72
CA ARG A 113 -15.03 12.93 7.87
C ARG A 113 -16.17 13.61 8.59
N SER A 114 -15.91 14.12 9.79
CA SER A 114 -16.82 15.07 10.43
C SER A 114 -16.92 16.30 9.51
N ALA A 115 -18.12 16.55 9.00
CA ALA A 115 -18.45 17.76 8.24
C ALA A 115 -18.48 18.98 9.16
#